data_AF-A0A524ENZ2-F1
#
_entry.id   AF-A0A524ENZ2-F1
#
_cell.length_a   1.000
_cell.length_b   1.000
_cell.length_c   1.000
_cell.angle_alpha   90.00
_cell.angle_beta   90.00
_cell.angle_gamma   90.00
#
_symmetry.space_group_name_H-M   'P 1'
#
loop_
_entity.id
_entity.type
_entity.pdbx_description
1 polymer ?
#
loop_
_entity_poly.entity_id
_entity_poly.type
_entity_poly.pdbx_seq_one_letter_code
_entity_poly.pdbx_strand_id
1 'polypeptide(L)'
;MDSDVKEKMKQHKTIRVIRGCPCFKVFGDEKLCVNDDSILELDVMEMDPSFFNLHTTKESLEKEKADKGNLCYLCIYSNYPDNRVYCISQGWNLRIHGKDVRADELEDAMQFLSTTDKSASAELCSDCLYKFLLTLGESFTDIMSETEKMEEIKKYVDEFSIMIAIKLSETDDQMGAIGQLEDKGEELDHVAIIQRYLIQLQDQQNEYVKIHERLEREDAPCWILDLIEERQKLARLEFQFYSQVLLLRSITDFHLVIKVLYFILETSSRILALNSDIHSKIPSEEFIEKSKYDGELAILLNYKSKGRAIEHNFGNILQILGRL
;
A
#
# COMPACT_ATOMS: atom_id res chain seq x y z
N MET A 1 32.43 -6.13 -23.58
CA MET A 1 32.26 -7.29 -22.67
C MET A 1 32.48 -6.70 -21.28
N ASP A 2 31.49 -6.17 -20.56
CA ASP A 2 30.31 -6.86 -20.03
C ASP A 2 29.18 -5.89 -19.61
N SER A 3 28.69 -5.05 -20.53
CA SER A 3 27.41 -4.36 -20.41
C SER A 3 26.27 -5.16 -21.05
N ASP A 4 26.54 -5.78 -22.20
CA ASP A 4 25.58 -6.60 -22.96
C ASP A 4 25.23 -7.96 -22.32
N VAL A 5 26.02 -8.41 -21.34
CA VAL A 5 25.74 -9.66 -20.60
C VAL A 5 24.78 -9.40 -19.43
N LYS A 6 24.83 -8.20 -18.81
CA LYS A 6 23.89 -7.82 -17.75
C LYS A 6 22.51 -7.47 -18.30
N GLU A 7 22.43 -6.89 -19.50
CA GLU A 7 21.15 -6.61 -20.17
C GLU A 7 20.48 -7.86 -20.75
N LYS A 8 21.26 -8.91 -21.09
CA LYS A 8 20.72 -10.21 -21.53
C LYS A 8 20.29 -11.14 -20.38
N MET A 9 20.49 -10.75 -19.13
CA MET A 9 20.02 -11.49 -17.95
C MET A 9 18.70 -10.97 -17.36
N LYS A 10 18.03 -9.99 -17.99
CA LYS A 10 16.56 -9.86 -17.89
C LYS A 10 15.90 -10.96 -18.71
N GLN A 11 16.14 -12.21 -18.34
CA GLN A 11 15.28 -13.31 -18.76
C GLN A 11 13.87 -12.97 -18.26
N HIS A 12 12.88 -12.99 -19.15
CA HIS A 12 11.47 -13.00 -18.76
C HIS A 12 11.26 -14.19 -17.83
N LYS A 13 11.36 -13.98 -16.51
CA LYS A 13 10.90 -14.97 -15.54
C LYS A 13 9.41 -15.10 -15.77
N THR A 14 9.02 -16.21 -16.40
CA THR A 14 7.61 -16.58 -16.62
C THR A 14 6.90 -16.95 -15.32
N ILE A 15 7.65 -17.07 -14.22
CA ILE A 15 7.15 -17.42 -12.90
C ILE A 15 7.74 -16.52 -11.82
N ARG A 16 6.90 -16.18 -10.85
CA ARG A 16 7.31 -15.52 -9.61
C ARG A 16 6.89 -16.36 -8.40
N VAL A 17 7.84 -16.63 -7.50
CA VAL A 17 7.60 -17.34 -6.25
C VAL A 17 7.30 -16.34 -5.14
N ILE A 18 6.35 -16.69 -4.27
CA ILE A 18 5.75 -15.80 -3.28
C ILE A 18 5.66 -16.55 -1.94
N ARG A 19 6.05 -15.88 -0.86
CA ARG A 19 5.84 -16.35 0.52
C ARG A 19 4.42 -16.01 0.96
N GLY A 20 3.72 -16.97 1.57
CA GLY A 20 2.31 -16.83 1.95
C GLY A 20 1.35 -17.49 0.96
N CYS A 21 0.19 -17.93 1.44
CA CYS A 21 -0.84 -18.58 0.64
C CYS A 21 -2.24 -18.12 1.08
N PRO A 22 -3.09 -17.57 0.22
CA PRO A 22 -4.43 -17.12 0.62
C PRO A 22 -5.33 -18.25 1.14
N CYS A 23 -5.07 -19.50 0.73
CA CYS A 23 -5.78 -20.67 1.21
C CYS A 23 -5.32 -21.16 2.60
N PHE A 24 -4.24 -20.62 3.15
CA PHE A 24 -3.75 -21.01 4.47
C PHE A 24 -4.54 -20.31 5.58
N LYS A 25 -5.03 -21.08 6.56
CA LYS A 25 -5.81 -20.60 7.72
C LYS A 25 -5.29 -21.21 9.02
N VAL A 26 -5.36 -20.43 10.10
CA VAL A 26 -5.03 -20.87 11.46
C VAL A 26 -6.28 -20.74 12.33
N PHE A 27 -6.70 -21.84 12.94
CA PHE A 27 -7.85 -21.90 13.85
C PHE A 27 -7.41 -22.49 15.18
N GLY A 28 -7.06 -21.63 16.14
CA GLY A 28 -6.43 -22.07 17.39
C GLY A 28 -5.08 -22.73 17.10
N ASP A 29 -4.95 -24.01 17.46
CA ASP A 29 -3.74 -24.80 17.21
C ASP A 29 -3.74 -25.51 15.85
N GLU A 30 -4.88 -25.53 15.14
CA GLU A 30 -5.04 -26.21 13.86
C GLU A 30 -4.59 -25.33 12.69
N LYS A 31 -3.83 -25.93 11.77
CA LYS A 31 -3.34 -25.28 10.54
C LYS A 31 -3.98 -25.94 9.34
N LEU A 32 -4.77 -25.18 8.59
CA LEU A 32 -5.62 -25.71 7.52
C LEU A 32 -5.30 -25.07 6.16
N CYS A 33 -5.41 -25.85 5.09
CA CYS A 33 -5.55 -25.39 3.73
C CYS A 33 -7.03 -25.41 3.37
N VAL A 34 -7.58 -24.27 2.95
CA VAL A 34 -8.95 -24.13 2.43
C VAL A 34 -8.84 -23.72 0.96
N ASN A 35 -8.72 -24.70 0.09
CA ASN A 35 -8.62 -24.50 -1.37
C ASN A 35 -9.87 -25.07 -2.03
N ASP A 36 -10.68 -24.23 -2.69
CA ASP A 36 -11.93 -24.62 -3.34
C ASP A 36 -12.90 -25.41 -2.44
N ASP A 37 -13.16 -24.92 -1.23
CA ASP A 37 -13.99 -25.57 -0.20
C ASP A 37 -13.47 -26.94 0.28
N SER A 38 -12.31 -27.39 -0.21
CA SER A 38 -11.60 -28.55 0.32
C SER A 38 -10.75 -28.14 1.51
N ILE A 39 -10.96 -28.81 2.65
CA ILE A 39 -10.22 -28.57 3.88
C ILE A 39 -9.19 -29.68 4.06
N LEU A 40 -7.93 -29.30 4.23
CA LEU A 40 -6.82 -30.20 4.50
C LEU A 40 -6.03 -29.70 5.71
N GLU A 41 -5.82 -30.55 6.70
CA GLU A 41 -4.91 -30.26 7.81
C GLU A 41 -3.45 -30.32 7.36
N LEU A 42 -2.65 -29.35 7.80
CA LEU A 42 -1.31 -29.11 7.29
C LEU A 42 -0.23 -29.27 8.35
N ASP A 43 0.82 -30.02 7.98
CA ASP A 43 2.14 -29.90 8.60
C ASP A 43 2.87 -28.75 7.91
N VAL A 44 3.01 -27.60 8.60
CA VAL A 44 3.64 -26.41 8.01
C VAL A 44 5.14 -26.42 8.25
N MET A 45 5.90 -26.28 7.16
CA MET A 45 7.33 -26.06 7.16
C MET A 45 7.62 -24.76 6.40
N GLU A 46 7.89 -23.68 7.11
CA GLU A 46 8.17 -22.40 6.46
C GLU A 46 9.50 -22.45 5.70
N MET A 47 9.44 -22.22 4.39
CA MET A 47 10.60 -22.13 3.53
C MET A 47 10.73 -20.74 2.93
N ASP A 48 11.96 -20.30 2.72
CA ASP A 48 12.24 -19.03 2.05
C ASP A 48 11.99 -19.18 0.53
N PRO A 49 11.28 -18.26 -0.14
CA PRO A 49 11.06 -18.30 -1.59
C PRO A 49 12.35 -18.45 -2.41
N SER A 50 13.48 -17.99 -1.88
CA SER A 50 14.78 -18.08 -2.55
C SER A 50 15.24 -19.50 -2.83
N PHE A 51 14.79 -20.49 -2.07
CA PHE A 51 15.04 -21.91 -2.36
C PHE A 51 14.51 -22.32 -3.73
N PHE A 52 13.46 -21.65 -4.21
CA PHE A 52 12.80 -21.98 -5.47
C PHE A 52 13.20 -21.06 -6.64
N ASN A 53 14.11 -20.11 -6.42
CA ASN A 53 14.42 -19.06 -7.40
C ASN A 53 15.11 -19.56 -8.68
N LEU A 54 15.67 -20.78 -8.65
CA LEU A 54 16.31 -21.44 -9.79
C LEU A 54 15.29 -22.02 -10.79
N HIS A 55 14.04 -22.18 -10.37
CA HIS A 55 12.97 -22.65 -11.24
C HIS A 55 12.37 -21.46 -11.99
N THR A 56 12.32 -21.58 -13.32
CA THR A 56 11.78 -20.54 -14.20
C THR A 56 10.48 -20.96 -14.89
N THR A 57 10.11 -22.24 -14.79
CA THR A 57 8.98 -22.86 -15.49
C THR A 57 8.14 -23.72 -14.55
N LYS A 58 6.88 -23.96 -14.92
CA LYS A 58 5.89 -24.63 -14.09
C LYS A 58 6.30 -26.08 -13.87
N GLU A 59 6.73 -26.73 -14.94
CA GLU A 59 7.19 -28.11 -14.95
C GLU A 59 8.43 -28.30 -14.07
N SER A 60 9.22 -27.25 -13.88
CA SER A 60 10.38 -27.28 -12.99
C SER A 60 9.95 -27.20 -11.52
N LEU A 61 9.00 -26.34 -11.17
CA LEU A 61 8.45 -26.24 -9.80
C LEU A 61 7.59 -27.45 -9.43
N GLU A 62 6.94 -28.10 -10.38
CA GLU A 62 6.16 -29.31 -10.12
C GLU A 62 7.00 -30.49 -9.59
N LYS A 63 8.32 -30.44 -9.74
CA LYS A 63 9.26 -31.43 -9.17
C LYS A 63 9.52 -31.21 -7.69
N GLU A 64 9.21 -30.02 -7.18
CA GLU A 64 9.36 -29.65 -5.77
C GLU A 64 8.11 -29.95 -4.93
N LYS A 65 7.14 -30.71 -5.46
CA LYS A 65 5.96 -31.13 -4.70
C LYS A 65 6.40 -32.01 -3.52
N ALA A 66 5.69 -31.87 -2.40
CA ALA A 66 5.94 -32.67 -1.23
C ALA A 66 5.52 -34.13 -1.46
N ASP A 67 6.36 -35.07 -1.04
CA ASP A 67 6.03 -36.51 -1.05
C ASP A 67 4.85 -36.85 -0.11
N LYS A 68 4.68 -36.05 0.96
CA LYS A 68 3.57 -36.17 1.92
C LYS A 68 2.47 -35.18 1.57
N GLY A 69 1.25 -35.69 1.36
CA GLY A 69 0.11 -34.89 0.93
C GLY A 69 -0.37 -33.81 1.91
N ASN A 70 0.09 -33.80 3.16
CA ASN A 70 -0.26 -32.80 4.17
C ASN A 70 0.86 -31.76 4.45
N LEU A 71 2.02 -31.87 3.82
CA LEU A 71 3.12 -30.93 4.04
C LEU A 71 2.87 -29.61 3.27
N CYS A 72 3.05 -28.47 3.92
CA CYS A 72 2.90 -27.14 3.31
C CYS A 72 4.14 -26.28 3.54
N TYR A 73 4.73 -25.78 2.45
CA TYR A 73 5.90 -24.90 2.44
C TYR A 73 5.54 -23.43 2.68
N LEU A 74 4.23 -23.13 2.76
CA LEU A 74 3.67 -21.78 2.79
C LEU A 74 4.20 -20.90 1.63
N CYS A 75 4.44 -21.52 0.48
CA CYS A 75 4.93 -20.85 -0.72
C CYS A 75 4.05 -21.20 -1.92
N ILE A 76 3.76 -20.18 -2.71
CA ILE A 76 2.96 -20.26 -3.93
C ILE A 76 3.75 -19.66 -5.09
N TYR A 77 3.32 -19.91 -6.31
CA TYR A 77 3.91 -19.25 -7.47
C TYR A 77 2.86 -18.76 -8.46
N SER A 78 3.10 -17.57 -9.00
CA SER A 78 2.36 -16.98 -10.11
C SER A 78 2.95 -17.49 -11.42
N ASN A 79 2.15 -18.14 -12.25
CA ASN A 79 2.51 -18.54 -13.60
C ASN A 79 1.90 -17.56 -14.60
N TYR A 80 2.70 -16.62 -15.09
CA TYR A 80 2.22 -15.57 -15.99
C TYR A 80 1.72 -16.09 -17.36
N PRO A 81 2.27 -17.17 -17.96
CA PRO A 81 1.77 -17.73 -19.22
C PRO A 81 0.31 -18.17 -19.22
N ASP A 82 -0.21 -18.74 -18.13
CA ASP A 82 -1.62 -19.16 -18.01
C ASP A 82 -2.42 -18.27 -17.04
N ASN A 83 -1.78 -17.21 -16.52
CA ASN A 83 -2.31 -16.26 -15.55
C ASN A 83 -2.92 -16.91 -14.31
N ARG A 84 -2.31 -18.00 -13.82
CA ARG A 84 -2.81 -18.75 -12.65
C ARG A 84 -1.80 -18.80 -11.52
N VAL A 85 -2.30 -19.06 -10.32
CA VAL A 85 -1.49 -19.22 -9.12
C VAL A 85 -1.54 -20.67 -8.65
N TYR A 86 -0.38 -21.19 -8.27
CA TYR A 86 -0.23 -22.58 -7.87
C TYR A 86 0.43 -22.72 -6.50
N CYS A 87 0.00 -23.71 -5.73
CA CYS A 87 0.70 -24.15 -4.54
C CYS A 87 2.00 -24.90 -4.92
N ILE A 88 3.14 -24.59 -4.30
CA ILE A 88 4.38 -25.34 -4.57
C ILE A 88 4.30 -26.75 -3.99
N SER A 89 3.89 -26.87 -2.73
CA SER A 89 3.91 -28.15 -2.00
C SER A 89 2.96 -29.19 -2.59
N GLN A 90 1.78 -28.74 -3.04
CA GLN A 90 0.74 -29.64 -3.56
C GLN A 90 0.66 -29.62 -5.09
N GLY A 91 1.19 -28.58 -5.73
CA GLY A 91 1.07 -28.38 -7.18
C GLY A 91 -0.34 -28.07 -7.65
N TRP A 92 -1.26 -27.74 -6.74
CA TRP A 92 -2.65 -27.45 -7.07
C TRP A 92 -2.80 -26.03 -7.59
N ASN A 93 -3.70 -25.86 -8.56
CA ASN A 93 -4.21 -24.53 -8.90
C ASN A 93 -4.98 -23.98 -7.70
N LEU A 94 -4.69 -22.74 -7.31
CA LEU A 94 -5.39 -22.11 -6.20
C LEU A 94 -6.74 -21.59 -6.68
N ARG A 95 -7.77 -21.93 -5.92
CA ARG A 95 -9.14 -21.56 -6.19
C ARG A 95 -9.84 -21.17 -4.90
N ILE A 96 -10.65 -20.13 -4.99
CA ILE A 96 -11.47 -19.63 -3.88
C ILE A 96 -12.92 -19.61 -4.40
N HIS A 97 -13.83 -20.28 -3.71
CA HIS A 97 -15.26 -20.35 -4.07
C HIS A 97 -15.51 -20.69 -5.56
N GLY A 98 -14.86 -21.73 -6.09
CA GLY A 98 -15.05 -22.17 -7.46
C GLY A 98 -14.33 -21.34 -8.52
N LYS A 99 -13.59 -20.29 -8.15
CA LYS A 99 -12.90 -19.40 -9.10
C LYS A 99 -11.38 -19.48 -8.94
N ASP A 100 -10.68 -19.51 -10.08
CA ASP A 100 -9.22 -19.56 -10.12
C ASP A 100 -8.64 -18.22 -9.64
N VAL A 101 -7.63 -18.27 -8.76
CA VAL A 101 -6.88 -17.07 -8.38
C VAL A 101 -5.95 -16.70 -9.52
N ARG A 102 -6.09 -15.48 -10.05
CA ARG A 102 -5.26 -15.02 -11.17
C ARG A 102 -3.93 -14.45 -10.70
N ALA A 103 -2.89 -14.61 -11.53
CA ALA A 103 -1.54 -14.17 -11.21
C ALA A 103 -1.41 -12.64 -11.15
N ASP A 104 -2.14 -11.90 -11.99
CA ASP A 104 -2.23 -10.44 -11.95
C ASP A 104 -2.94 -9.91 -10.69
N GLU A 105 -4.06 -10.50 -10.30
CA GLU A 105 -4.78 -10.15 -9.06
C GLU A 105 -3.93 -10.40 -7.80
N LEU A 106 -3.18 -11.51 -7.79
CA LEU A 106 -2.25 -11.80 -6.69
C LEU A 106 -1.08 -10.81 -6.66
N GLU A 107 -0.57 -10.40 -7.81
CA GLU A 107 0.48 -9.38 -7.91
C GLU A 107 0.01 -8.03 -7.35
N ASP A 108 -1.22 -7.63 -7.68
CA ASP A 108 -1.85 -6.43 -7.12
C ASP A 108 -1.99 -6.54 -5.60
N ALA A 109 -2.46 -7.69 -5.10
CA ALA A 109 -2.57 -7.96 -3.66
C ALA A 109 -1.22 -7.88 -2.94
N MET A 110 -0.17 -8.45 -3.54
CA MET A 110 1.18 -8.38 -2.99
C MET A 110 1.71 -6.96 -2.95
N GLN A 111 1.56 -6.20 -4.03
CA GLN A 111 2.03 -4.82 -4.07
C GLN A 111 1.33 -3.97 -3.01
N PHE A 112 0.03 -4.21 -2.79
CA PHE A 112 -0.73 -3.57 -1.72
C PHE A 112 -0.20 -3.90 -0.31
N LEU A 113 0.02 -5.18 -0.01
CA LEU A 113 0.40 -5.63 1.32
C LEU A 113 1.88 -5.38 1.66
N SER A 114 2.74 -5.18 0.65
CA SER A 114 4.18 -4.94 0.83
C SER A 114 4.54 -3.53 1.34
N THR A 115 3.55 -2.73 1.73
CA THR A 115 3.75 -1.34 2.18
C THR A 115 4.41 -1.19 3.56
N THR A 116 4.57 -2.31 4.28
CA THR A 116 5.21 -2.41 5.60
C THR A 116 6.71 -2.68 5.56
N ASP A 117 7.29 -3.24 4.48
CA ASP A 117 8.74 -3.41 4.41
C ASP A 117 9.29 -3.56 2.97
N LYS A 118 10.34 -2.78 2.65
CA LYS A 118 11.03 -2.81 1.36
C LYS A 118 12.05 -3.96 1.22
N SER A 119 12.17 -4.83 2.22
CA SER A 119 12.92 -6.07 2.08
C SER A 119 12.06 -7.09 1.37
N ALA A 120 12.62 -7.77 0.37
CA ALA A 120 11.98 -8.82 -0.43
C ALA A 120 11.65 -10.11 0.37
N SER A 121 11.46 -9.98 1.69
CA SER A 121 11.17 -11.02 2.66
C SER A 121 9.92 -10.72 3.50
N ALA A 122 9.12 -9.71 3.13
CA ALA A 122 7.88 -9.36 3.83
C ALA A 122 7.00 -10.61 3.98
N GLU A 123 6.78 -11.02 5.23
CA GLU A 123 5.82 -12.06 5.57
C GLU A 123 4.43 -11.55 5.19
N LEU A 124 3.97 -11.95 4.01
CA LEU A 124 2.62 -11.62 3.57
C LEU A 124 1.63 -12.41 4.43
N CYS A 125 0.85 -11.70 5.24
CA CYS A 125 -0.22 -12.29 6.02
C CYS A 125 -1.21 -12.99 5.05
N SER A 126 -1.32 -14.31 5.21
CA SER A 126 -2.16 -15.16 4.36
C SER A 126 -3.64 -14.76 4.41
N ASP A 127 -4.10 -14.28 5.57
CA ASP A 127 -5.47 -13.76 5.72
C ASP A 127 -5.67 -12.42 5.02
N CYS A 128 -4.68 -11.54 5.02
CA CYS A 128 -4.75 -10.28 4.29
C CYS A 128 -4.79 -10.50 2.78
N LEU A 129 -3.99 -11.45 2.26
CA LEU A 129 -4.03 -11.86 0.86
C LEU A 129 -5.42 -12.39 0.47
N TYR A 130 -5.99 -13.27 1.29
CA TYR A 130 -7.31 -13.84 1.06
C TYR A 130 -8.42 -12.77 1.01
N LYS A 131 -8.44 -11.87 2.01
CA LYS A 131 -9.43 -10.78 2.06
C LYS A 131 -9.30 -9.87 0.85
N PHE A 132 -8.09 -9.44 0.50
CA PHE A 132 -7.86 -8.59 -0.65
C PHE A 132 -8.41 -9.21 -1.95
N LEU A 133 -8.09 -10.49 -2.21
CA LEU A 133 -8.55 -11.17 -3.42
C LEU A 133 -10.07 -11.24 -3.49
N LEU A 134 -10.76 -11.52 -2.38
CA LEU A 134 -12.22 -11.54 -2.34
C LEU A 134 -12.85 -10.16 -2.58
N THR A 135 -12.25 -9.10 -2.01
CA THR A 135 -12.82 -7.75 -2.06
C THR A 135 -12.59 -7.06 -3.41
N LEU A 136 -11.39 -7.21 -3.96
CA LEU A 136 -10.90 -6.38 -5.06
C LEU A 136 -10.52 -7.18 -6.32
N GLY A 137 -10.46 -8.52 -6.23
CA GLY A 137 -10.23 -9.35 -7.41
C GLY A 137 -11.46 -9.33 -8.32
N GLU A 138 -11.27 -8.93 -9.58
CA GLU A 138 -12.31 -8.96 -10.61
C GLU A 138 -12.93 -10.35 -10.73
N SER A 139 -12.12 -11.39 -10.55
CA SER A 139 -12.59 -12.78 -10.57
C SER A 139 -13.67 -13.01 -9.53
N PHE A 140 -13.65 -12.33 -8.38
CA PHE A 140 -14.54 -12.62 -7.25
C PHE A 140 -15.74 -11.66 -7.16
N THR A 141 -15.95 -10.78 -8.15
CA THR A 141 -17.01 -9.76 -8.11
C THR A 141 -18.41 -10.31 -7.94
N ASP A 142 -18.75 -11.50 -8.44
CA ASP A 142 -20.13 -11.99 -8.34
C ASP A 142 -20.44 -12.72 -7.03
N ILE A 143 -19.45 -12.90 -6.16
CA ILE A 143 -19.59 -13.68 -4.93
C ILE A 143 -20.13 -12.82 -3.78
N MET A 144 -19.88 -11.51 -3.82
CA MET A 144 -20.33 -10.57 -2.80
C MET A 144 -21.52 -9.75 -3.31
N SER A 145 -22.52 -9.57 -2.46
CA SER A 145 -23.58 -8.58 -2.69
C SER A 145 -23.01 -7.16 -2.75
N GLU A 146 -23.71 -6.22 -3.38
CA GLU A 146 -23.28 -4.80 -3.42
C GLU A 146 -23.08 -4.23 -2.02
N THR A 147 -23.89 -4.65 -1.05
CA THR A 147 -23.76 -4.28 0.37
C THR A 147 -22.49 -4.81 1.01
N GLU A 148 -22.15 -6.09 0.79
CA GLU A 148 -20.92 -6.69 1.33
C GLU A 148 -19.68 -6.06 0.69
N LYS A 149 -19.70 -5.82 -0.63
CA LYS A 149 -18.61 -5.10 -1.31
C LYS A 149 -18.43 -3.70 -0.76
N MET A 150 -19.53 -2.98 -0.56
CA MET A 150 -19.51 -1.62 -0.03
C MET A 150 -18.88 -1.58 1.36
N GLU A 151 -19.29 -2.47 2.25
CA GLU A 151 -18.76 -2.55 3.62
C GLU A 151 -17.27 -2.89 3.62
N GLU A 152 -16.86 -3.84 2.78
CA GLU A 152 -15.47 -4.27 2.73
C GLU A 152 -14.57 -3.20 2.09
N ILE A 153 -15.02 -2.51 1.03
CA ILE A 153 -14.31 -1.35 0.45
C ILE A 153 -14.17 -0.22 1.49
N LYS A 154 -15.23 0.08 2.25
CA LYS A 154 -15.17 1.11 3.30
C LYS A 154 -14.18 0.74 4.39
N LYS A 155 -14.26 -0.48 4.91
CA LYS A 155 -13.37 -1.00 5.94
C LYS A 155 -11.91 -0.94 5.47
N TYR A 156 -11.68 -1.31 4.22
CA TYR A 156 -10.38 -1.24 3.59
C TYR A 156 -9.84 0.19 3.46
N VAL A 157 -10.63 1.12 2.91
CA VAL A 157 -10.23 2.53 2.78
C VAL A 157 -9.98 3.14 4.16
N ASP A 158 -10.77 2.77 5.16
CA ASP A 158 -10.57 3.18 6.55
C ASP A 158 -9.23 2.68 7.12
N GLU A 159 -8.99 1.37 7.12
CA GLU A 159 -7.76 0.75 7.67
C GLU A 159 -6.52 1.33 6.98
N PHE A 160 -6.58 1.46 5.67
CA PHE A 160 -5.47 1.96 4.88
C PHE A 160 -5.20 3.46 5.12
N SER A 161 -6.25 4.28 5.21
CA SER A 161 -6.10 5.71 5.47
C SER A 161 -5.49 5.98 6.85
N ILE A 162 -5.85 5.18 7.86
CA ILE A 162 -5.27 5.25 9.21
C ILE A 162 -3.78 4.92 9.17
N MET A 163 -3.41 3.84 8.48
CA MET A 163 -2.01 3.45 8.33
C MET A 163 -1.19 4.58 7.70
N ILE A 164 -1.71 5.24 6.66
CA ILE A 164 -1.04 6.39 6.04
C ILE A 164 -0.95 7.54 7.04
N ALA A 165 -2.03 7.88 7.75
CA ALA A 165 -2.05 9.02 8.66
C ALA A 165 -1.01 8.85 9.77
N ILE A 166 -0.94 7.66 10.38
CA ILE A 166 0.06 7.33 11.40
C ILE A 166 1.47 7.49 10.80
N LYS A 167 1.74 6.85 9.66
CA LYS A 167 3.06 6.89 9.01
C LYS A 167 3.49 8.31 8.63
N LEU A 168 2.58 9.13 8.09
CA LEU A 168 2.88 10.51 7.74
C LEU A 168 3.15 11.36 8.99
N SER A 169 2.38 11.17 10.07
CA SER A 169 2.61 11.86 11.34
C SER A 169 3.94 11.50 12.00
N GLU A 170 4.42 10.25 11.86
CA GLU A 170 5.70 9.81 12.39
C GLU A 170 6.89 10.30 11.57
N THR A 171 6.68 10.59 10.27
CA THR A 171 7.76 11.02 9.36
C THR A 171 7.94 12.54 9.27
N ASP A 172 7.01 13.33 9.83
CA ASP A 172 7.01 14.79 9.78
C ASP A 172 7.34 15.36 11.16
N ASP A 173 8.49 16.02 11.30
CA ASP A 173 8.93 16.61 12.57
C ASP A 173 8.00 17.73 13.08
N GLN A 174 7.15 18.29 12.22
CA GLN A 174 6.14 19.28 12.61
C GLN A 174 4.84 18.63 13.13
N MET A 175 4.77 17.30 13.12
CA MET A 175 3.61 16.52 13.56
C MET A 175 3.92 15.75 14.83
N GLY A 176 2.89 15.59 15.68
CA GLY A 176 2.97 14.72 16.85
C GLY A 176 2.45 13.33 16.50
N ALA A 177 3.01 12.29 17.10
CA ALA A 177 2.51 10.93 16.93
C ALA A 177 1.00 10.86 17.28
N ILE A 178 0.18 10.41 16.33
CA ILE A 178 -1.28 10.33 16.49
C ILE A 178 -1.78 8.94 16.93
N GLY A 179 -0.91 7.93 16.93
CA GLY A 179 -1.19 6.54 17.31
C GLY A 179 0.03 5.63 17.09
N GLN A 180 -0.08 4.34 17.42
CA GLN A 180 0.92 3.31 17.13
C GLN A 180 0.33 2.20 16.25
N LEU A 181 1.12 1.67 15.31
CA LEU A 181 0.70 0.59 14.40
C LEU A 181 0.47 -0.77 15.12
N GLU A 182 0.98 -0.92 16.34
CA GLU A 182 0.97 -2.18 17.13
C GLU A 182 -0.28 -2.35 18.03
N ASP A 183 -1.08 -1.30 18.26
CA ASP A 183 -2.31 -1.32 19.09
C ASP A 183 -3.52 -1.95 18.37
N LYS A 184 -3.32 -3.03 17.62
CA LYS A 184 -4.38 -3.73 16.86
C LYS A 184 -5.37 -4.54 17.72
N GLY A 185 -5.30 -4.42 19.05
CA GLY A 185 -6.04 -5.26 20.01
C GLY A 185 -7.23 -4.58 20.70
N GLU A 186 -7.30 -3.25 20.73
CA GLU A 186 -8.45 -2.49 21.25
C GLU A 186 -9.09 -1.74 20.08
N GLU A 187 -10.41 -1.48 20.15
CA GLU A 187 -11.11 -0.59 19.22
C GLU A 187 -10.46 0.81 19.29
N LEU A 188 -9.37 1.00 18.55
CA LEU A 188 -8.82 2.30 18.27
C LEU A 188 -9.96 3.13 17.70
N ASP A 189 -10.27 4.26 18.33
CA ASP A 189 -11.25 5.19 17.80
C ASP A 189 -10.68 5.78 16.49
N HIS A 190 -10.97 5.09 15.39
CA HIS A 190 -10.49 5.41 14.04
C HIS A 190 -10.81 6.86 13.68
N VAL A 191 -11.97 7.33 14.11
CA VAL A 191 -12.43 8.69 13.87
C VAL A 191 -11.56 9.66 14.65
N ALA A 192 -11.27 9.37 15.92
CA ALA A 192 -10.38 10.21 16.73
C ALA A 192 -8.95 10.28 16.18
N ILE A 193 -8.42 9.22 15.56
CA ILE A 193 -7.09 9.23 14.93
C ILE A 193 -7.07 10.16 13.72
N ILE A 194 -8.02 9.98 12.79
CA ILE A 194 -8.10 10.82 11.59
C ILE A 194 -8.39 12.28 11.97
N GLN A 195 -9.26 12.53 12.97
CA GLN A 195 -9.51 13.87 13.47
C GLN A 195 -8.26 14.53 14.05
N ARG A 196 -7.45 13.80 14.83
CA ARG A 196 -6.15 14.30 15.31
C ARG A 196 -5.23 14.68 14.16
N TYR A 197 -5.17 13.86 13.11
CA TYR A 197 -4.38 14.17 11.92
C TYR A 197 -4.89 15.42 11.19
N LEU A 198 -6.21 15.55 11.01
CA LEU A 198 -6.84 16.73 10.40
C LEU A 198 -6.53 18.01 11.17
N ILE A 199 -6.53 17.98 12.50
CA ILE A 199 -6.15 19.12 13.35
C ILE A 199 -4.69 19.50 13.07
N GLN A 200 -3.76 18.54 13.06
CA GLN A 200 -2.35 18.83 12.77
C GLN A 200 -2.14 19.39 11.36
N LEU A 201 -2.86 18.89 10.35
CA LEU A 201 -2.83 19.47 9.00
C LEU A 201 -3.34 20.90 8.98
N GLN A 202 -4.36 21.22 9.77
CA GLN A 202 -4.87 22.59 9.88
C GLN A 202 -3.86 23.51 10.57
N ASP A 203 -3.19 23.03 11.61
CA ASP A 203 -2.12 23.76 12.28
C ASP A 203 -0.94 24.02 11.32
N GLN A 204 -0.52 23.01 10.56
CA GLN A 204 0.51 23.18 9.51
C GLN A 204 0.12 24.22 8.46
N GLN A 205 -1.14 24.22 8.01
CA GLN A 205 -1.63 25.22 7.06
C GLN A 205 -1.51 26.64 7.64
N ASN A 206 -1.87 26.82 8.92
CA ASN A 206 -1.78 28.11 9.59
C ASN A 206 -0.32 28.55 9.76
N GLU A 207 0.59 27.63 10.08
CA GLU A 207 2.02 27.93 10.17
C GLU A 207 2.58 28.36 8.80
N TYR A 208 2.23 27.69 7.71
CA TYR A 208 2.66 28.11 6.38
C TYR A 208 2.13 29.49 5.97
N VAL A 209 0.92 29.88 6.38
CA VAL A 209 0.44 31.27 6.18
C VAL A 209 1.34 32.26 6.90
N LYS A 210 1.67 32.02 8.17
CA LYS A 210 2.51 32.91 8.97
C LYS A 210 3.92 33.03 8.37
N ILE A 211 4.49 31.90 7.93
CA ILE A 211 5.80 31.87 7.27
C ILE A 211 5.75 32.68 5.97
N HIS A 212 4.72 32.49 5.15
CA HIS A 212 4.55 33.22 3.89
C HIS A 212 4.46 34.74 4.13
N GLU A 213 3.57 35.19 5.02
CA GLU A 213 3.39 36.62 5.35
C GLU A 213 4.64 37.28 5.92
N ARG A 214 5.48 36.52 6.63
CA ARG A 214 6.76 37.03 7.14
C ARG A 214 7.80 37.11 6.02
N LEU A 215 7.98 36.06 5.23
CA LEU A 215 8.93 36.04 4.12
C LEU A 215 8.61 37.11 3.06
N GLU A 216 7.32 37.38 2.84
CA GLU A 216 6.87 38.47 1.95
C GLU A 216 7.27 39.84 2.51
N ARG A 217 7.18 40.06 3.82
CA ARG A 217 7.65 41.30 4.47
C ARG A 217 9.18 41.45 4.47
N GLU A 218 9.89 40.33 4.42
CA GLU A 218 11.36 40.28 4.37
C GLU A 218 11.91 40.33 2.94
N ASP A 219 11.05 40.53 1.93
CA ASP A 219 11.41 40.57 0.50
C ASP A 219 12.14 39.30 0.04
N ALA A 220 11.67 38.15 0.53
CA ALA A 220 12.21 36.85 0.14
C ALA A 220 12.02 36.59 -1.37
N PRO A 221 12.93 35.83 -2.01
CA PRO A 221 12.79 35.47 -3.42
C PRO A 221 11.44 34.80 -3.73
N CYS A 222 10.80 35.17 -4.85
CA CYS A 222 9.50 34.63 -5.28
C CYS A 222 9.42 33.10 -5.22
N TRP A 223 10.50 32.40 -5.62
CA TRP A 223 10.51 30.94 -5.64
C TRP A 223 10.38 30.30 -4.25
N ILE A 224 10.79 30.99 -3.18
CA ILE A 224 10.61 30.53 -1.80
C ILE A 224 9.15 30.70 -1.38
N LEU A 225 8.55 31.85 -1.73
CA LEU A 225 7.13 32.10 -1.48
C LEU A 225 6.26 31.07 -2.19
N ASP A 226 6.57 30.78 -3.46
CA ASP A 226 5.90 29.74 -4.26
C ASP A 226 6.01 28.36 -3.59
N LEU A 227 7.20 28.01 -3.08
CA LEU A 227 7.40 26.75 -2.38
C LEU A 227 6.54 26.65 -1.11
N ILE A 228 6.49 27.70 -0.28
CA ILE A 228 5.63 27.73 0.91
C ILE A 228 4.14 27.62 0.53
N GLU A 229 3.72 28.31 -0.53
CA GLU A 229 2.35 28.23 -1.02
C GLU A 229 1.98 26.82 -1.51
N GLU A 230 2.91 26.15 -2.20
CA GLU A 230 2.75 24.75 -2.62
C GLU A 230 2.68 23.79 -1.42
N ARG A 231 3.51 24.01 -0.38
CA ARG A 231 3.43 23.26 0.88
C ARG A 231 2.07 23.42 1.56
N GLN A 232 1.55 24.64 1.58
CA GLN A 232 0.22 24.92 2.12
C GLN A 232 -0.88 24.24 1.30
N LYS A 233 -0.79 24.31 -0.03
CA LYS A 233 -1.72 23.63 -0.96
C LYS A 233 -1.70 22.11 -0.75
N LEU A 234 -0.53 21.53 -0.51
CA LEU A 234 -0.40 20.10 -0.24
C LEU A 234 -1.13 19.71 1.06
N ALA A 235 -0.89 20.43 2.16
CA ALA A 235 -1.57 20.17 3.42
C ALA A 235 -3.11 20.31 3.31
N ARG A 236 -3.59 21.24 2.47
CA ARG A 236 -5.02 21.37 2.13
C ARG A 236 -5.57 20.17 1.37
N LEU A 237 -4.82 19.66 0.40
CA LEU A 237 -5.22 18.48 -0.36
C LEU A 237 -5.23 17.22 0.51
N GLU A 238 -4.23 17.04 1.38
CA GLU A 238 -4.24 15.97 2.38
C GLU A 238 -5.47 16.09 3.29
N PHE A 239 -5.79 17.29 3.78
CA PHE A 239 -6.97 17.52 4.62
C PHE A 239 -8.26 17.13 3.89
N GLN A 240 -8.37 17.52 2.61
CA GLN A 240 -9.51 17.16 1.77
C GLN A 240 -9.64 15.65 1.61
N PHE A 241 -8.53 14.95 1.34
CA PHE A 241 -8.51 13.48 1.24
C PHE A 241 -9.06 12.82 2.50
N TYR A 242 -8.54 13.18 3.68
CA TYR A 242 -8.97 12.58 4.94
C TYR A 242 -10.41 12.95 5.33
N SER A 243 -10.88 14.13 4.94
CA SER A 243 -12.29 14.51 5.09
C SER A 243 -13.21 13.64 4.23
N GLN A 244 -12.79 13.30 3.01
CA GLN A 244 -13.55 12.40 2.11
C GLN A 244 -13.56 10.96 2.64
N VAL A 245 -12.45 10.49 3.23
CA VAL A 245 -12.39 9.18 3.90
C VAL A 245 -13.40 9.10 5.05
N LEU A 246 -13.46 10.12 5.92
CA LEU A 246 -14.46 10.16 6.99
C LEU A 246 -15.89 10.17 6.45
N LEU A 247 -16.14 10.92 5.37
CA LEU A 247 -17.45 10.95 4.71
C LEU A 247 -17.85 9.56 4.21
N LEU A 248 -16.92 8.81 3.62
CA LEU A 248 -17.16 7.49 3.03
C LEU A 248 -17.84 6.52 4.01
N ARG A 249 -17.47 6.58 5.29
CA ARG A 249 -18.03 5.75 6.38
C ARG A 249 -19.53 5.98 6.59
N SER A 250 -19.97 7.22 6.42
CA SER A 250 -21.36 7.63 6.69
C SER A 250 -22.33 7.36 5.52
N ILE A 251 -21.79 7.07 4.34
CA ILE A 251 -22.59 6.82 3.13
C ILE A 251 -23.21 5.44 3.22
N THR A 252 -24.49 5.28 2.90
CA THR A 252 -25.15 3.97 2.81
C THR A 252 -25.48 3.55 1.39
N ASP A 253 -25.40 4.49 0.44
CA ASP A 253 -25.67 4.27 -0.98
C ASP A 253 -24.40 3.87 -1.74
N PHE A 254 -24.44 2.73 -2.42
CA PHE A 254 -23.30 2.19 -3.17
C PHE A 254 -22.83 3.12 -4.30
N HIS A 255 -23.73 3.75 -5.05
CA HIS A 255 -23.35 4.66 -6.13
C HIS A 255 -22.67 5.92 -5.59
N LEU A 256 -23.10 6.41 -4.42
CA LEU A 256 -22.47 7.53 -3.75
C LEU A 256 -21.09 7.14 -3.20
N VAL A 257 -20.90 5.91 -2.73
CA VAL A 257 -19.57 5.36 -2.36
C VAL A 257 -18.62 5.41 -3.56
N ILE A 258 -19.04 4.88 -4.71
CA ILE A 258 -18.22 4.91 -5.94
C ILE A 258 -17.84 6.35 -6.33
N LYS A 259 -18.80 7.29 -6.26
CA LYS A 259 -18.51 8.70 -6.55
C LYS A 259 -17.48 9.31 -5.58
N VAL A 260 -17.59 9.02 -4.29
CA VAL A 260 -16.62 9.52 -3.30
C VAL A 260 -15.25 8.87 -3.49
N LEU A 261 -15.18 7.59 -3.85
CA LEU A 261 -13.92 6.93 -4.22
C LEU A 261 -13.25 7.59 -5.42
N TYR A 262 -14.02 7.97 -6.44
CA TYR A 262 -13.51 8.75 -7.57
C TYR A 262 -12.92 10.11 -7.12
N PHE A 263 -13.58 10.81 -6.20
CA PHE A 263 -13.04 12.07 -5.66
C PHE A 263 -11.78 11.86 -4.79
N ILE A 264 -11.72 10.76 -4.04
CA ILE A 264 -10.53 10.36 -3.27
C ILE A 264 -9.35 10.10 -4.22
N LEU A 265 -9.59 9.43 -5.35
CA LEU A 265 -8.61 9.20 -6.41
C LEU A 265 -8.13 10.49 -7.06
N GLU A 266 -9.04 11.37 -7.43
CA GLU A 266 -8.68 12.66 -8.04
C GLU A 266 -7.82 13.50 -7.07
N THR A 267 -8.20 13.54 -5.79
CA THR A 267 -7.46 14.24 -4.76
C THR A 267 -6.07 13.63 -4.56
N SER A 268 -5.97 12.30 -4.53
CA SER A 268 -4.70 11.56 -4.45
C SER A 268 -3.77 11.87 -5.63
N SER A 269 -4.31 11.97 -6.84
CA SER A 269 -3.56 12.34 -8.05
C SER A 269 -2.97 13.73 -7.94
N ARG A 270 -3.75 14.68 -7.43
CA ARG A 270 -3.32 16.06 -7.22
C ARG A 270 -2.25 16.17 -6.13
N ILE A 271 -2.37 15.39 -5.06
CA ILE A 271 -1.35 15.29 -3.99
C ILE A 271 -0.02 14.82 -4.58
N LEU A 272 -0.03 13.75 -5.39
CA LEU A 272 1.19 13.24 -6.01
C LEU A 272 1.85 14.22 -6.96
N ALA A 273 1.06 14.85 -7.85
CA ALA A 273 1.59 15.83 -8.80
C ALA A 273 2.26 16.99 -8.06
N LEU A 274 1.57 17.57 -7.06
CA LEU A 274 2.10 18.67 -6.27
C LEU A 274 3.32 18.27 -5.43
N ASN A 275 3.32 17.06 -4.85
CA ASN A 275 4.47 16.55 -4.13
C ASN A 275 5.70 16.38 -5.04
N SER A 276 5.51 15.88 -6.26
CA SER A 276 6.59 15.77 -7.26
C SER A 276 7.16 17.15 -7.62
N ASP A 277 6.30 18.15 -7.80
CA ASP A 277 6.73 19.52 -8.08
C ASP A 277 7.56 20.10 -6.92
N ILE A 278 7.10 19.92 -5.67
CA ILE A 278 7.82 20.32 -4.46
C ILE A 278 9.18 19.61 -4.36
N HIS A 279 9.21 18.28 -4.55
CA HIS A 279 10.43 17.47 -4.52
C HIS A 279 11.43 17.86 -5.60
N SER A 280 10.98 18.40 -6.74
CA SER A 280 11.87 18.88 -7.80
C SER A 280 12.57 20.20 -7.44
N LYS A 281 11.99 21.02 -6.56
CA LYS A 281 12.49 22.35 -6.17
C LYS A 281 13.43 22.34 -4.96
N ILE A 282 13.15 21.48 -3.98
CA ILE A 282 13.94 21.33 -2.73
C ILE A 282 15.42 20.93 -2.93
N PRO A 283 15.83 20.13 -3.94
CA PRO A 283 17.24 19.73 -4.10
C PRO A 283 18.12 20.74 -4.85
N SER A 284 17.66 21.97 -5.11
CA SER A 284 18.53 23.00 -5.73
C SER A 284 19.69 23.39 -4.80
N GLU A 285 20.90 23.49 -5.34
CA GLU A 285 22.11 23.88 -4.56
C GLU A 285 21.91 25.23 -3.85
N GLU A 286 21.17 26.14 -4.48
CA GLU A 286 20.81 27.46 -3.94
C GLU A 286 19.96 27.37 -2.65
N PHE A 287 19.05 26.39 -2.56
CA PHE A 287 18.22 26.16 -1.37
C PHE A 287 19.02 25.54 -0.22
N ILE A 288 19.91 24.59 -0.53
CA ILE A 288 20.77 23.94 0.46
C ILE A 288 21.77 24.93 1.08
N GLU A 289 22.26 25.92 0.32
CA GLU A 289 23.12 26.96 0.88
C GLU A 289 22.35 27.94 1.76
N LYS A 290 21.16 28.41 1.34
CA LYS A 290 20.36 29.36 2.14
C LYS A 290 19.79 28.75 3.42
N SER A 291 19.35 27.49 3.38
CA SER A 291 18.80 26.77 4.55
C SER A 291 19.82 26.48 5.66
N LYS A 292 21.13 26.59 5.40
CA LYS A 292 22.16 26.50 6.45
C LYS A 292 22.17 27.72 7.39
N TYR A 293 21.65 28.85 6.93
CA TYR A 293 21.68 30.12 7.65
C TYR A 293 20.30 30.54 8.18
N ASP A 294 19.24 29.86 7.74
CA ASP A 294 17.87 30.11 8.13
C ASP A 294 17.24 28.84 8.69
N GLY A 295 16.98 28.85 10.00
CA GLY A 295 16.42 27.71 10.72
C GLY A 295 15.02 27.31 10.24
N GLU A 296 14.27 28.20 9.58
CA GLU A 296 12.94 27.90 9.07
C GLU A 296 12.97 27.28 7.67
N LEU A 297 13.93 27.69 6.82
CA LEU A 297 14.22 26.98 5.56
C LEU A 297 14.79 25.57 5.82
N ALA A 298 15.46 25.37 6.96
CA ALA A 298 15.88 24.03 7.38
C ALA A 298 14.69 23.10 7.68
N ILE A 299 13.55 23.62 8.15
CA ILE A 299 12.33 22.82 8.39
C ILE A 299 11.80 22.21 7.09
N LEU A 300 11.96 22.92 5.97
CA LEU A 300 11.55 22.46 4.66
C LEU A 300 12.46 21.35 4.09
N LEU A 301 13.72 21.23 4.54
CA LEU A 301 14.61 20.13 4.14
C LEU A 301 14.15 18.78 4.72
N ASN A 302 13.55 18.79 5.91
CA ASN A 302 13.05 17.58 6.56
C ASN A 302 11.86 16.97 5.79
N TYR A 303 11.28 17.70 4.84
CA TYR A 303 10.22 17.17 3.98
C TYR A 303 10.65 16.00 3.09
N LYS A 304 11.94 15.79 2.86
CA LYS A 304 12.41 14.74 1.95
C LYS A 304 11.95 13.33 2.36
N SER A 305 11.85 13.05 3.67
CA SER A 305 11.32 11.79 4.21
C SER A 305 9.81 11.69 3.97
N LYS A 306 9.06 12.71 4.40
CA LYS A 306 7.60 12.78 4.24
C LYS A 306 7.18 12.71 2.78
N GLY A 307 7.81 13.47 1.89
CA GLY A 307 7.46 13.48 0.47
C GLY A 307 7.67 12.11 -0.20
N ARG A 308 8.69 11.33 0.21
CA ARG A 308 8.85 9.93 -0.25
C ARG A 308 7.75 9.02 0.29
N ALA A 309 7.31 9.24 1.53
CA ALA A 309 6.20 8.51 2.12
C ALA A 309 4.87 8.86 1.40
N ILE A 310 4.64 10.12 1.06
CA ILE A 310 3.48 10.59 0.28
C ILE A 310 3.49 9.95 -1.11
N GLU A 311 4.61 10.01 -1.84
CA GLU A 311 4.78 9.37 -3.17
C GLU A 311 4.41 7.89 -3.14
N HIS A 312 4.97 7.17 -2.18
CA HIS A 312 4.71 5.75 -2.01
C HIS A 312 3.24 5.47 -1.67
N ASN A 313 2.70 6.16 -0.67
CA ASN A 313 1.39 5.85 -0.12
C ASN A 313 0.25 6.28 -1.06
N PHE A 314 0.30 7.50 -1.61
CA PHE A 314 -0.72 7.97 -2.56
C PHE A 314 -0.54 7.36 -3.95
N GLY A 315 0.68 6.97 -4.34
CA GLY A 315 0.92 6.17 -5.55
C GLY A 315 0.20 4.83 -5.50
N ASN A 316 0.26 4.16 -4.34
CA ASN A 316 -0.48 2.92 -4.12
C ASN A 316 -2.00 3.13 -4.16
N ILE A 317 -2.52 4.23 -3.58
CA ILE A 317 -3.96 4.55 -3.66
C ILE A 317 -4.44 4.62 -5.11
N LEU A 318 -3.72 5.36 -5.95
CA LEU A 318 -4.12 5.55 -7.35
C LEU A 318 -4.08 4.27 -8.17
N GLN A 319 -3.04 3.48 -7.98
CA GLN A 319 -2.92 2.22 -8.70
C GLN A 319 -4.05 1.25 -8.33
N ILE A 320 -4.48 1.26 -7.07
CA ILE A 320 -5.46 0.32 -6.53
C ILE A 320 -6.88 0.78 -6.79
N LEU A 321 -7.24 1.97 -6.31
CA LEU A 321 -8.60 2.48 -6.47
C LEU A 321 -8.89 2.85 -7.93
N GLY A 322 -7.86 3.16 -8.74
CA GLY A 322 -8.03 3.54 -10.15
C GLY A 322 -8.42 2.38 -11.07
N ARG A 323 -8.47 1.16 -10.55
CA ARG A 323 -8.96 -0.05 -11.23
C ARG A 323 -10.39 -0.45 -10.82
N LEU A 324 -10.99 0.23 -9.84
CA LEU A 324 -12.42 0.10 -9.48
C LEU A 324 -13.32 0.75 -10.55
#